data_AF-A0A7D7X4Y7-F1
#
_entry.id   AF-A0A7D7X4Y7-F1
#
_cell.length_a   1.000
_cell.length_b   1.000
_cell.length_c   1.000
_cell.angle_alpha   90.00
_cell.angle_beta   90.00
_cell.angle_gamma   90.00
#
_symmetry.space_group_name_H-M   'P 1'
#
loop_
_entity.id
_entity.type
_entity.pdbx_description
1 polymer ?
#
loop_
_entity_poly.entity_id
_entity_poly.type
_entity_poly.pdbx_seq_one_letter_code
_entity_poly.pdbx_strand_id
1 'polypeptide(L)'
;MPKPVRLHWGWLVVIELLTRGLFGPIWLIVQANWVRRVNGKSRAFVLSIVAACFVPAMILLGGIEGAVGATQEQIGMIVGFATIVYVVLYLWTIFQLRSELEAEPIGIPLGGGMTFFFSVIYFQYHLYDYDVEEKHVPEGSLGLSSSDIKPLA
;
A
#
# COMPACT_ATOMS: atom_id res chain seq x y z
N MET A 1 3.97 -16.25 -7.53
CA MET A 1 3.29 -15.20 -6.73
C MET A 1 2.38 -14.38 -7.65
N PRO A 2 1.28 -13.76 -7.18
CA PRO A 2 0.47 -12.88 -8.02
C PRO A 2 1.31 -11.70 -8.52
N LYS A 3 1.19 -11.33 -9.80
CA LYS A 3 1.94 -10.22 -10.39
C LYS A 3 1.69 -8.92 -9.59
N PRO A 4 2.73 -8.12 -9.29
CA PRO A 4 2.58 -6.85 -8.62
C PRO A 4 1.76 -5.86 -9.45
N VAL A 5 1.25 -4.83 -8.78
CA VAL A 5 0.39 -3.83 -9.42
C VAL A 5 1.26 -2.93 -10.31
N ARG A 6 1.17 -3.11 -11.63
CA ARG A 6 1.99 -2.38 -12.62
C ARG A 6 1.30 -1.10 -13.10
N LEU A 7 1.13 -0.13 -12.21
CA LEU A 7 0.83 1.25 -12.62
C LEU A 7 2.13 2.07 -12.56
N HIS A 8 2.43 2.81 -13.61
CA HIS A 8 3.59 3.72 -13.59
C HIS A 8 3.37 4.79 -12.51
N TRP A 9 4.32 4.95 -11.60
CA TRP A 9 4.24 5.85 -10.46
C TRP A 9 3.93 7.31 -10.87
N GLY A 10 4.39 7.74 -12.04
CA GLY A 10 4.12 9.08 -12.56
C GLY A 10 2.63 9.34 -12.88
N TRP A 11 1.89 8.32 -13.34
CA TRP A 11 0.45 8.47 -13.54
C TRP A 11 -0.29 8.58 -12.22
N LEU A 12 0.19 7.88 -11.19
CA LEU A 12 -0.33 7.97 -9.84
C LEU A 12 -0.21 9.39 -9.28
N VAL A 13 0.95 10.03 -9.44
CA VAL A 13 1.17 11.43 -9.04
C VAL A 13 0.18 12.36 -9.74
N VAL A 14 -0.02 12.19 -11.04
CA VAL A 14 -0.96 13.01 -11.82
C VAL A 14 -2.40 12.82 -11.34
N ILE A 15 -2.83 11.58 -11.15
CA ILE A 15 -4.19 11.27 -10.67
C ILE A 15 -4.40 11.77 -9.24
N GLU A 16 -3.40 11.60 -8.37
CA GLU A 16 -3.46 12.07 -6.99
C GLU A 16 -3.57 13.61 -6.93
N LEU A 17 -2.81 14.32 -7.77
CA LEU A 17 -2.91 15.78 -7.89
C LEU A 17 -4.29 16.21 -8.44
N LEU A 18 -4.79 15.54 -9.48
CA LEU A 18 -6.09 15.85 -10.09
C LEU A 18 -7.26 15.58 -9.14
N THR A 19 -7.17 14.51 -8.33
CA THR A 19 -8.18 14.15 -7.34
C THR A 19 -7.98 14.81 -5.98
N ARG A 20 -6.99 15.71 -5.85
CA ARG A 20 -6.62 16.38 -4.59
C ARG A 20 -6.36 15.39 -3.43
N GLY A 21 -5.75 14.25 -3.72
CA GLY A 21 -5.40 13.23 -2.73
C GLY A 21 -6.49 12.19 -2.44
N LEU A 22 -7.69 12.29 -3.03
CA LEU A 22 -8.76 11.29 -2.82
C LEU A 22 -8.40 9.91 -3.39
N PHE A 23 -7.56 9.86 -4.42
CA PHE A 23 -7.13 8.61 -5.03
C PHE A 23 -6.16 7.82 -4.15
N GLY A 24 -5.36 8.49 -3.31
CA GLY A 24 -4.34 7.85 -2.46
C GLY A 24 -4.90 6.71 -1.59
N PRO A 25 -5.93 6.96 -0.75
CA PRO A 25 -6.56 5.93 0.08
C PRO A 25 -7.14 4.76 -0.71
N ILE A 26 -7.74 5.03 -1.87
CA ILE A 26 -8.28 3.99 -2.76
C ILE A 26 -7.15 3.12 -3.29
N TRP A 27 -6.06 3.73 -3.74
CA TRP A 27 -4.92 3.01 -4.27
C TRP A 27 -4.17 2.22 -3.20
N LEU A 28 -4.14 2.73 -1.97
CA LEU A 28 -3.59 2.03 -0.81
C LEU A 28 -4.32 0.69 -0.56
N ILE A 29 -5.64 0.63 -0.78
CA ILE A 29 -6.39 -0.64 -0.74
C ILE A 29 -5.89 -1.61 -1.80
N VAL A 30 -5.64 -1.14 -3.02
CA VAL A 30 -5.16 -1.98 -4.13
C VAL A 30 -3.79 -2.58 -3.80
N GLN A 31 -2.87 -1.78 -3.28
CA GLN A 31 -1.55 -2.24 -2.84
C GLN A 31 -1.65 -3.22 -1.66
N ALA A 32 -2.45 -2.89 -0.64
CA ALA A 32 -2.62 -3.75 0.52
C ALA A 32 -3.36 -5.06 0.19
N ASN A 33 -4.27 -5.06 -0.79
CA ASN A 33 -4.92 -6.27 -1.31
C ASN A 33 -3.92 -7.18 -2.00
N TRP A 34 -2.97 -6.61 -2.76
CA TRP A 34 -1.90 -7.40 -3.35
C TRP A 34 -1.03 -8.04 -2.25
N VAL A 35 -0.60 -7.27 -1.24
CA VAL A 35 0.13 -7.82 -0.08
C VAL A 35 -0.66 -8.92 0.62
N ARG A 36 -1.97 -8.72 0.83
CA ARG A 36 -2.86 -9.76 1.39
C ARG A 36 -2.87 -11.04 0.55
N ARG A 37 -2.85 -10.93 -0.77
CA ARG A 37 -2.83 -12.10 -1.67
C ARG A 37 -1.49 -12.85 -1.62
N VAL A 38 -0.40 -12.14 -1.34
CA VAL A 38 0.93 -12.75 -1.17
C VAL A 38 1.05 -13.41 0.21
N ASN A 39 0.68 -12.69 1.28
CA ASN A 39 0.91 -13.11 2.67
C ASN A 39 -0.26 -13.94 3.25
N GLY A 40 -1.38 -14.07 2.54
CA GLY A 40 -2.62 -14.70 2.99
C GLY A 40 -3.42 -13.87 4.01
N LYS A 41 -2.75 -13.06 4.84
CA LYS A 41 -3.34 -12.12 5.80
C LYS A 41 -2.63 -10.77 5.73
N SER A 42 -3.38 -9.69 5.86
CA SER A 42 -2.85 -8.33 5.91
C SER A 42 -3.73 -7.48 6.82
N ARG A 43 -3.13 -6.88 7.85
CA ARG A 43 -3.80 -5.89 8.68
C ARG A 43 -3.89 -4.56 7.93
N ALA A 44 -2.87 -4.24 7.13
CA ALA A 44 -2.86 -3.06 6.28
C ALA A 44 -4.07 -3.03 5.34
N PHE A 45 -4.51 -4.17 4.81
CA PHE A 45 -5.69 -4.24 3.96
C PHE A 45 -6.96 -3.78 4.68
N VAL A 46 -7.21 -4.28 5.88
CA VAL A 46 -8.41 -3.87 6.66
C VAL A 46 -8.32 -2.40 7.02
N LEU A 47 -7.16 -1.94 7.50
CA LEU A 47 -6.93 -0.54 7.86
C LEU A 47 -7.12 0.41 6.67
N SER A 48 -6.66 0.02 5.47
CA SER A 48 -6.82 0.80 4.24
C SER A 48 -8.30 0.98 3.84
N ILE A 49 -9.14 -0.04 4.04
CA ILE A 49 -10.57 0.07 3.81
C ILE A 49 -11.20 1.03 4.81
N VAL A 50 -10.88 0.89 6.09
CA VAL A 50 -11.40 1.78 7.14
C VAL A 50 -11.02 3.23 6.84
N ALA A 51 -9.75 3.48 6.49
CA ALA A 51 -9.27 4.81 6.11
C ALA A 51 -9.99 5.36 4.87
N ALA A 52 -10.19 4.54 3.83
CA ALA A 52 -10.88 4.99 2.62
C ALA A 52 -12.37 5.29 2.87
N CYS A 53 -13.06 4.52 3.71
CA CYS A 53 -14.45 4.78 4.10
C CYS A 53 -14.59 6.03 4.98
N PHE A 54 -13.52 6.44 5.67
CA PHE A 54 -13.54 7.63 6.50
C PHE A 54 -13.64 8.92 5.67
N VAL A 55 -13.05 8.95 4.48
CA VAL A 55 -13.07 10.10 3.57
C VAL A 55 -14.50 10.56 3.19
N PRO A 56 -15.38 9.69 2.64
CA PRO A 56 -16.76 10.11 2.35
C PRO A 56 -17.55 10.44 3.61
N ALA A 57 -17.29 9.79 4.75
CA ALA A 57 -17.94 10.13 6.02
C ALA A 57 -17.64 11.59 6.44
N MET A 58 -16.40 12.06 6.24
CA MET A 58 -16.04 13.46 6.48
C MET A 58 -16.75 14.45 5.57
N ILE A 59 -16.82 14.12 4.27
CA ILE A 59 -17.49 14.97 3.28
C ILE A 59 -18.96 15.11 3.65
N LEU A 60 -19.59 14.01 4.07
CA LEU A 60 -20.98 14.03 4.52
C LEU A 60 -21.12 14.87 5.79
N LEU A 61 -20.27 14.69 6.81
CA LEU A 61 -20.29 15.46 8.05
C LEU A 61 -20.16 16.98 7.83
N GLY A 62 -19.30 17.41 6.89
CA GLY A 62 -19.18 18.81 6.52
C GLY A 62 -20.40 19.38 5.80
N GLY A 63 -21.23 18.53 5.19
CA GLY A 63 -22.42 18.94 4.43
C GLY A 63 -23.71 19.03 5.26
N ILE A 64 -23.70 18.62 6.54
CA ILE A 64 -24.92 18.49 7.36
C ILE A 64 -25.27 19.78 8.14
N GLU A 65 -24.66 20.92 7.80
CA GLU A 65 -24.78 22.18 8.57
C GLU A 65 -26.25 22.57 8.86
N GLY A 66 -27.17 22.28 7.94
CA GLY A 66 -28.60 22.58 8.12
C GLY A 66 -29.43 21.50 8.83
N ALA A 67 -28.98 20.25 8.91
CA ALA A 67 -29.87 19.13 9.34
C ALA A 67 -29.75 18.79 10.84
N VAL A 68 -28.64 19.14 11.49
CA VAL A 68 -28.37 18.77 12.90
C VAL A 68 -28.52 19.93 13.89
N GLY A 69 -28.84 21.14 13.41
CA GLY A 69 -28.99 22.33 14.26
C GLY A 69 -27.69 22.76 14.96
N ALA A 70 -26.54 22.29 14.50
CA ALA A 70 -25.23 22.65 15.04
C ALA A 70 -24.72 23.97 14.43
N THR A 71 -23.94 24.74 15.21
CA THR A 71 -23.30 25.96 14.69
C THR A 71 -22.11 25.60 13.79
N GLN A 72 -21.74 26.50 12.86
CA GLN A 72 -20.56 26.27 12.00
C GLN A 72 -19.28 26.06 12.81
N GLU A 73 -19.14 26.70 13.97
CA GLU A 73 -17.99 26.53 14.86
C GLU A 73 -17.92 25.11 15.46
N GLN A 74 -19.07 24.55 15.87
CA GLN A 74 -19.15 23.18 16.37
C GLN A 74 -18.81 22.16 15.29
N ILE A 75 -19.31 22.38 14.07
CA ILE A 75 -19.00 21.52 12.91
C ILE A 75 -17.52 21.61 12.56
N GLY A 76 -16.95 22.81 12.57
CA GLY A 76 -15.51 23.02 12.36
C GLY A 76 -14.65 22.26 13.37
N MET A 77 -15.01 22.29 14.66
CA MET A 77 -14.31 21.50 15.69
C MET A 77 -14.43 20.00 15.48
N ILE A 78 -15.63 19.49 15.15
CA ILE A 78 -15.85 18.07 14.89
C ILE A 78 -15.05 17.61 13.67
N VAL A 79 -15.14 18.34 12.56
CA VAL A 79 -14.40 18.05 11.32
C VAL A 79 -12.89 18.14 11.57
N GLY A 80 -12.43 19.13 12.32
CA GLY A 80 -11.01 19.28 12.69
C GLY A 80 -10.50 18.10 13.52
N PHE A 81 -11.22 17.73 14.58
CA PHE A 81 -10.86 16.56 15.40
C PHE A 81 -10.87 15.27 14.58
N ALA A 82 -11.92 15.07 13.79
CA ALA A 82 -12.04 13.91 12.94
C ALA A 82 -10.88 13.86 11.92
N THR A 83 -10.44 15.01 11.39
CA THR A 83 -9.31 15.10 10.45
C THR A 83 -8.02 14.61 11.12
N ILE A 84 -7.78 14.96 12.38
CA ILE A 84 -6.62 14.46 13.14
C ILE A 84 -6.69 12.93 13.29
N VAL A 85 -7.87 12.40 13.65
CA VAL A 85 -8.10 10.94 13.75
C VAL A 85 -7.81 10.25 12.42
N TYR A 86 -8.27 10.84 11.31
CA TYR A 86 -7.99 10.35 9.97
C TYR A 86 -6.49 10.29 9.66
N VAL A 87 -5.74 11.37 9.94
CA VAL A 87 -4.30 11.41 9.69
C VAL A 87 -3.57 10.33 10.48
N VAL A 88 -3.91 10.14 11.76
CA VAL A 88 -3.31 9.08 12.60
C VAL A 88 -3.61 7.69 12.03
N LEU A 89 -4.87 7.43 11.66
CA LEU A 89 -5.28 6.16 11.05
C LEU A 89 -4.57 5.91 9.72
N TYR A 90 -4.43 6.95 8.89
CA TYR A 90 -3.78 6.89 7.59
C TYR A 90 -2.28 6.58 7.74
N LEU A 91 -1.58 7.29 8.62
CA LEU A 91 -0.16 7.02 8.93
C LEU A 91 0.02 5.61 9.47
N TRP A 92 -0.84 5.17 10.39
CA TRP A 92 -0.78 3.81 10.91
C TRP A 92 -0.94 2.78 9.78
N THR A 93 -1.88 2.99 8.87
CA THR A 93 -2.09 2.12 7.70
C THR A 93 -0.83 2.06 6.83
N ILE A 94 -0.22 3.21 6.53
CA ILE A 94 1.00 3.31 5.72
C ILE A 94 2.15 2.54 6.36
N PHE A 95 2.43 2.77 7.65
CA PHE A 95 3.52 2.09 8.34
C PHE A 95 3.26 0.60 8.53
N GLN A 96 2.00 0.20 8.70
CA GLN A 96 1.62 -1.20 8.73
C GLN A 96 1.86 -1.87 7.37
N LEU A 97 1.50 -1.20 6.26
CA LEU A 97 1.75 -1.72 4.92
C LEU A 97 3.25 -1.83 4.64
N ARG A 98 4.03 -0.82 5.03
CA ARG A 98 5.49 -0.86 4.97
C ARG A 98 6.05 -2.09 5.69
N SER A 99 5.64 -2.32 6.93
CA SER A 99 6.10 -3.47 7.70
C SER A 99 5.75 -4.81 7.04
N GLU A 100 4.63 -4.90 6.33
CA GLU A 100 4.22 -6.11 5.60
C GLU A 100 4.96 -6.29 4.26
N LEU A 101 5.41 -5.19 3.63
CA LEU A 101 6.26 -5.20 2.43
C LEU A 101 7.72 -5.53 2.76
N GLU A 102 8.22 -5.11 3.92
CA GLU A 102 9.56 -5.45 4.42
C GLU A 102 9.63 -6.90 4.93
N ALA A 103 8.50 -7.51 5.27
CA ALA A 103 8.45 -8.88 5.75
C ALA A 103 8.60 -9.92 4.62
N GLU A 104 9.16 -11.09 4.96
CA GLU A 104 9.13 -12.28 4.10
C GLU A 104 7.67 -12.70 3.85
N PRO A 105 7.29 -13.07 2.60
CA PRO A 105 8.13 -13.41 1.45
C PRO A 105 8.44 -12.26 0.47
N ILE A 106 8.09 -11.00 0.79
CA ILE A 106 8.25 -9.86 -0.13
C ILE A 106 9.64 -9.23 0.01
N GLY A 107 10.07 -8.94 1.25
CA GLY A 107 11.45 -8.55 1.57
C GLY A 107 11.94 -7.23 0.97
N ILE A 108 11.04 -6.28 0.63
CA ILE A 108 11.44 -5.00 0.01
C ILE A 108 11.87 -4.02 1.10
N PRO A 109 13.15 -3.58 1.16
CA PRO A 109 13.59 -2.60 2.15
C PRO A 109 13.03 -1.20 1.81
N LEU A 110 12.29 -0.59 2.74
CA LEU A 110 11.64 0.70 2.52
C LEU A 110 12.16 1.75 3.52
N GLY A 111 12.46 2.96 3.02
CA GLY A 111 12.87 4.08 3.86
C GLY A 111 11.68 4.69 4.61
N GLY A 112 11.79 4.82 5.94
CA GLY A 112 10.73 5.40 6.79
C GLY A 112 10.41 6.87 6.46
N GLY A 113 11.42 7.70 6.16
CA GLY A 113 11.22 9.10 5.79
C GLY A 113 10.48 9.25 4.46
N MET A 114 10.89 8.49 3.44
CA MET A 114 10.21 8.50 2.13
C MET A 114 8.78 7.99 2.22
N THR A 115 8.55 7.00 3.09
CA THR A 115 7.21 6.47 3.38
C THR A 115 6.29 7.51 4.01
N PHE A 116 6.81 8.39 4.87
CA PHE A 116 6.01 9.45 5.49
C PHE A 116 5.55 10.53 4.49
N PHE A 117 6.44 10.98 3.60
CA PHE A 117 6.13 12.06 2.66
C PHE A 117 5.47 11.59 1.36
N PHE A 118 5.89 10.45 0.82
CA PHE A 118 5.49 9.99 -0.51
C PHE A 118 4.68 8.69 -0.48
N SER A 119 4.56 8.05 0.69
CA SER A 119 3.68 6.91 1.01
C SER A 119 3.28 6.02 -0.18
N VAL A 120 2.06 6.22 -0.71
CA VAL A 120 1.45 5.43 -1.78
C VAL A 120 2.29 5.42 -3.06
N ILE A 121 2.86 6.57 -3.44
CA ILE A 121 3.71 6.71 -4.63
C ILE A 121 5.04 5.98 -4.41
N TYR A 122 5.60 6.09 -3.20
CA TYR A 122 6.87 5.44 -2.84
C TYR A 122 6.75 3.90 -2.85
N PHE A 123 5.65 3.37 -2.34
CA PHE A 123 5.32 1.95 -2.45
C PHE A 123 5.12 1.54 -3.90
N GLN A 124 4.43 2.36 -4.71
CA GLN A 124 4.23 2.05 -6.12
C GLN A 124 5.54 1.99 -6.89
N TYR A 125 6.48 2.90 -6.62
CA TYR A 125 7.79 2.91 -7.26
C TYR A 125 8.52 1.58 -7.04
N HIS A 126 8.56 1.09 -5.79
CA HIS A 126 9.19 -0.20 -5.47
C HIS A 126 8.42 -1.39 -6.06
N LEU A 127 7.09 -1.37 -6.01
CA LEU A 127 6.26 -2.45 -6.58
C LEU A 127 6.32 -2.53 -8.10
N TYR A 128 6.61 -1.42 -8.78
CA TYR A 128 6.77 -1.39 -10.24
C TYR A 128 8.09 -2.02 -10.68
N ASP A 129 9.17 -1.76 -9.92
CA ASP A 129 10.52 -2.29 -10.16
C ASP A 129 10.71 -3.69 -9.55
N TYR A 130 9.78 -4.13 -8.69
CA TYR A 130 9.78 -5.47 -8.13
C TYR A 130 9.49 -6.50 -9.22
N ASP A 131 10.55 -7.03 -9.82
CA ASP A 131 10.45 -8.28 -10.54
C ASP A 131 10.30 -9.40 -9.50
N VAL A 132 9.29 -10.23 -9.72
CA VAL A 132 9.19 -11.54 -9.06
C VAL A 132 10.31 -12.37 -9.69
N GLU A 133 11.56 -12.06 -9.32
CA GLU A 133 12.70 -12.89 -9.66
C GLU A 133 12.27 -14.31 -9.28
N GLU A 134 12.23 -15.19 -10.28
CA GLU A 134 12.18 -16.62 -10.06
C GLU A 134 13.21 -16.87 -8.98
N LYS A 135 12.74 -17.15 -7.76
CA LYS A 135 13.56 -17.65 -6.68
C LYS A 135 14.27 -18.83 -7.32
N HIS A 136 15.52 -18.59 -7.74
CA HIS A 136 16.24 -19.47 -8.64
C HIS A 136 16.12 -20.85 -8.02
N VAL A 137 15.42 -21.76 -8.71
CA VAL A 137 15.71 -23.16 -8.53
C VAL A 137 17.17 -23.22 -8.92
N PRO A 138 18.12 -23.49 -8.00
CA PRO A 138 19.50 -23.61 -8.41
C PRO A 138 19.51 -24.71 -9.47
N GLU A 139 19.91 -24.37 -10.69
CA GLU A 139 20.12 -25.31 -11.80
C GLU A 139 21.17 -26.39 -11.47
N GLY A 140 21.67 -26.45 -10.23
CA GLY A 140 22.55 -27.49 -9.70
C GLY A 140 21.90 -28.51 -8.76
N SER A 141 20.57 -28.54 -8.58
CA SER A 141 19.93 -29.57 -7.72
C SER A 141 19.45 -30.83 -8.46
N LEU A 142 19.56 -30.86 -9.79
CA LEU A 142 19.54 -32.14 -10.52
C LEU A 142 20.93 -32.74 -10.38
N GLY A 143 21.06 -33.67 -9.43
CA GLY A 143 22.29 -34.39 -9.08
C GLY A 143 22.90 -35.17 -10.24
N LEU A 144 23.49 -34.47 -11.20
CA LEU A 144 24.43 -35.03 -12.15
C LEU A 144 25.83 -34.75 -11.63
N SER A 145 26.31 -35.71 -10.86
CA SER A 145 27.71 -35.79 -10.48
C SER A 145 28.56 -35.82 -11.76
N SER A 146 29.55 -34.93 -11.81
CA SER A 146 30.62 -34.92 -12.84
C SER A 146 31.36 -36.27 -12.96
N SER A 147 31.15 -37.21 -12.03
CA SER A 147 31.69 -38.58 -12.08
C SER A 147 31.06 -39.51 -13.12
N ASP A 148 29.94 -39.15 -13.76
CA ASP A 148 29.24 -40.06 -14.69
C ASP A 148 29.67 -39.92 -16.16
N ILE A 149 30.55 -38.97 -16.48
CA ILE A 149 31.09 -38.82 -17.83
C ILE A 149 32.35 -39.68 -17.98
N LYS A 150 32.15 -40.97 -18.32
CA LYS A 150 33.24 -41.80 -18.86
C LYS A 150 33.67 -41.24 -20.22
N PRO A 151 34.97 -40.98 -20.46
CA PRO A 151 35.45 -40.71 -21.81
C PRO A 151 35.33 -42.00 -22.63
N LEU A 152 34.53 -41.97 -23.69
CA LEU A 152 34.59 -42.97 -24.74
C LEU A 152 35.87 -42.70 -25.55
N ALA A 153 36.70 -43.74 -25.59
CA ALA A 153 37.93 -43.84 -26.37
C ALA A 153 37.68 -43.77 -27.88
#